data_AF-A0A2A4VPG9-F1
#
_entry.id   AF-A0A2A4VPG9-F1
#
_cell.length_a   1.000
_cell.length_b   1.000
_cell.length_c   1.000
_cell.angle_alpha   90.00
_cell.angle_beta   90.00
_cell.angle_gamma   90.00
#
_symmetry.space_group_name_H-M   'P 1'
#
loop_
_entity.id
_entity.type
_entity.pdbx_description
1 polymer ?
#
loop_
_entity_poly.entity_id
_entity_poly.type
_entity_poly.pdbx_seq_one_letter_code
_entity_poly.pdbx_strand_id
1 'polypeptide(L)'
;MKNLFKQAIKTVLLLTLLIGVTMTVSAENMKKLGSMNVHYIALGSTFLTPTIAKTYGIERSRYNGLVNISVLDGALKGNPAKTVIISGTARNNIGQSKTLDFKEVKEGNAIYYLAQIHYSNEETFHFNIKIDDGSGQKTLKFDQKFYVD
;
A
#
# COMPACT_ATOMS: atom_id res chain seq x y z
N MET A 1 -54.13 4.99 -22.01
CA MET A 1 -53.04 6.01 -22.04
C MET A 1 -52.47 6.36 -20.66
N LYS A 2 -53.26 6.61 -19.61
CA LYS A 2 -52.76 7.02 -18.27
C LYS A 2 -51.83 6.01 -17.55
N ASN A 3 -52.00 4.70 -17.77
CA ASN A 3 -51.18 3.66 -17.12
C ASN A 3 -49.80 3.46 -17.76
N LEU A 4 -49.68 3.67 -19.08
CA LEU A 4 -48.41 3.63 -19.81
C LEU A 4 -47.50 4.80 -19.41
N PHE A 5 -48.09 5.98 -19.18
CA PHE A 5 -47.35 7.16 -18.72
C PHE A 5 -46.83 7.00 -17.28
N LYS A 6 -47.61 6.38 -16.39
CA LYS A 6 -47.18 6.06 -15.01
C LYS A 6 -46.10 4.97 -14.96
N GLN A 7 -46.15 3.96 -15.84
CA GLN A 7 -45.09 2.97 -15.99
C GLN A 7 -43.81 3.61 -16.53
N ALA A 8 -43.90 4.46 -17.57
CA ALA A 8 -42.74 5.17 -18.10
C ALA A 8 -42.06 6.05 -17.04
N ILE A 9 -42.82 6.76 -16.19
CA ILE A 9 -42.27 7.55 -15.07
C ILE A 9 -41.60 6.66 -14.02
N LYS A 10 -42.19 5.51 -13.66
CA LYS A 10 -41.56 4.55 -12.72
C LYS A 10 -40.29 3.92 -13.30
N THR A 11 -40.27 3.61 -14.60
CA THR A 11 -39.09 3.04 -15.27
C THR A 11 -37.98 4.06 -15.43
N VAL A 12 -38.30 5.33 -15.71
CA VAL A 12 -37.32 6.44 -15.75
C VAL A 12 -36.73 6.70 -14.36
N LEU A 13 -37.54 6.65 -13.30
CA LEU A 13 -37.07 6.84 -11.92
C LEU A 13 -36.19 5.68 -11.42
N LEU A 14 -36.42 4.45 -11.92
CA LEU A 14 -35.61 3.28 -11.59
C LEU A 14 -34.28 3.27 -12.38
N LEU A 15 -34.24 3.85 -13.58
CA LEU A 15 -33.03 3.94 -14.40
C LEU A 15 -32.07 5.04 -13.94
N THR A 16 -32.58 6.15 -13.38
CA THR A 16 -31.75 7.24 -12.84
C THR A 16 -31.09 6.90 -11.50
N LEU A 17 -31.61 5.92 -10.76
CA LEU A 17 -31.01 5.47 -9.49
C LEU A 17 -29.75 4.59 -9.68
N LEU A 18 -29.50 4.07 -10.89
CA LEU A 18 -28.36 3.19 -11.17
C LEU A 18 -27.06 3.91 -11.59
N ILE A 19 -27.08 5.23 -11.82
CA ILE A 19 -25.96 5.93 -12.48
C ILE A 19 -24.99 6.63 -11.50
N GLY A 20 -25.27 6.62 -10.19
CA GLY A 20 -24.69 7.65 -9.30
C GLY A 20 -23.54 7.31 -8.36
N VAL A 21 -23.05 6.07 -8.26
CA VAL A 21 -22.02 5.74 -7.24
C VAL A 21 -20.87 4.94 -7.82
N THR A 22 -20.11 5.55 -8.72
CA THR A 22 -18.71 5.14 -8.91
C THR A 22 -17.89 5.81 -7.82
N MET A 23 -17.88 5.21 -6.62
CA MET A 23 -16.86 5.54 -5.64
C MET A 23 -15.52 5.16 -6.25
N THR A 24 -14.75 6.15 -6.69
CA THR A 24 -13.35 5.97 -7.05
C THR A 24 -12.63 5.55 -5.78
N VAL A 25 -12.50 4.23 -5.56
CA VAL A 25 -11.58 3.67 -4.58
C VAL A 25 -10.18 4.00 -5.08
N SER A 26 -9.63 5.12 -4.62
CA SER A 26 -8.23 5.44 -4.81
C SER A 26 -7.44 4.56 -3.85
N ALA A 27 -6.87 3.47 -4.35
CA ALA A 27 -5.81 2.77 -3.62
C ALA A 27 -4.58 3.69 -3.58
N GLU A 28 -4.47 4.49 -2.52
CA GLU A 28 -3.36 5.42 -2.33
C GLU A 28 -2.11 4.62 -1.96
N ASN A 29 -1.38 4.14 -2.97
CA ASN A 29 -0.08 3.45 -2.84
C ASN A 29 1.10 4.41 -3.04
N MET A 30 0.87 5.72 -2.90
CA MET A 30 1.89 6.76 -2.99
C MET A 30 1.52 7.96 -2.15
N LYS A 31 2.49 8.50 -1.40
CA LYS A 31 2.35 9.72 -0.61
C LYS A 31 3.51 10.68 -0.86
N LYS A 32 3.20 11.95 -1.03
CA LYS A 32 4.20 13.01 -1.12
C LYS A 32 4.66 13.43 0.27
N LEU A 33 5.97 13.35 0.55
CA LEU A 33 6.60 13.75 1.80
C LEU A 33 7.73 14.74 1.51
N GLY A 34 7.44 16.03 1.62
CA GLY A 34 8.39 17.07 1.18
C GLY A 34 8.60 17.01 -0.34
N SER A 35 9.86 16.88 -0.76
CA SER A 35 10.22 16.66 -2.17
C SER A 35 10.12 15.20 -2.60
N MET A 36 9.91 14.25 -1.68
CA MET A 36 9.86 12.82 -2.00
C MET A 36 8.47 12.39 -2.46
N ASN A 37 8.42 11.53 -3.47
CA ASN A 37 7.25 10.69 -3.76
C ASN A 37 7.53 9.29 -3.20
N VAL A 38 6.82 8.91 -2.15
CA VAL A 38 7.02 7.64 -1.45
C VAL A 38 5.92 6.67 -1.87
N HIS A 39 6.27 5.67 -2.67
CA HIS A 39 5.38 4.57 -2.99
C HIS A 39 5.51 3.48 -1.93
N TYR A 40 4.38 2.89 -1.57
CA TYR A 40 4.32 1.88 -0.53
C TYR A 40 3.25 0.86 -0.83
N ILE A 41 3.52 -0.39 -0.44
CA ILE A 41 2.54 -1.47 -0.48
C ILE A 41 2.86 -2.46 0.64
N ALA A 42 1.81 -3.06 1.20
CA ALA A 42 1.90 -4.15 2.14
C ALA A 42 0.97 -5.27 1.65
N LEU A 43 1.52 -6.47 1.41
CA LEU A 43 0.81 -7.59 0.78
C LEU A 43 1.24 -8.94 1.35
N GLY A 44 0.40 -9.97 1.23
CA GLY A 44 0.77 -11.34 1.63
C GLY A 44 1.95 -11.88 0.82
N SER A 45 2.90 -12.54 1.45
CA SER A 45 4.08 -13.11 0.76
C SER A 45 3.72 -14.20 -0.26
N THR A 46 2.53 -14.78 -0.17
CA THR A 46 1.97 -15.76 -1.11
C THR A 46 1.81 -15.19 -2.52
N PHE A 47 1.56 -13.89 -2.66
CA PHE A 47 1.45 -13.19 -3.95
C PHE A 47 2.77 -13.13 -4.72
N LEU A 48 3.91 -13.30 -4.06
CA LEU A 48 5.20 -13.37 -4.74
C LEU A 48 5.36 -14.71 -5.44
N THR A 49 6.00 -14.71 -6.61
CA THR A 49 6.42 -15.96 -7.23
C THR A 49 7.54 -16.61 -6.40
N PRO A 50 7.71 -17.95 -6.45
CA PRO A 50 8.81 -18.63 -5.75
C PRO A 50 10.19 -18.03 -6.06
N THR A 51 10.42 -17.68 -7.34
CA THR A 51 11.69 -17.12 -7.81
C THR A 51 11.97 -15.77 -7.18
N ILE A 52 10.99 -14.86 -7.15
CA ILE A 52 11.15 -13.52 -6.56
C ILE A 52 11.39 -13.62 -5.05
N ALA A 53 10.59 -14.44 -4.36
CA ALA A 53 10.76 -14.65 -2.93
C ALA A 53 12.15 -15.21 -2.59
N LYS A 54 12.61 -16.21 -3.35
CA LYS A 54 13.97 -16.77 -3.20
C LYS A 54 15.06 -15.74 -3.46
N THR A 55 14.89 -14.90 -4.50
CA THR A 55 15.87 -13.87 -4.89
C THR A 55 16.11 -12.87 -3.76
N TYR A 56 15.05 -12.47 -3.06
CA TYR A 56 15.16 -11.47 -1.99
C TYR A 56 15.20 -12.07 -0.57
N GLY A 57 15.12 -13.40 -0.43
CA GLY A 57 15.13 -14.08 0.86
C GLY A 57 13.83 -13.88 1.67
N ILE A 58 12.71 -13.79 0.97
CA ILE A 58 11.38 -13.64 1.57
C ILE A 58 10.78 -15.02 1.79
N GLU A 59 10.33 -15.30 3.01
CA GLU A 59 9.64 -16.54 3.33
C GLU A 59 8.19 -16.47 2.84
N ARG A 60 7.83 -17.35 1.90
CA ARG A 60 6.44 -17.46 1.44
C ARG A 60 5.64 -18.26 2.43
N SER A 61 4.67 -17.61 3.05
CA SER A 61 3.74 -18.20 4.01
C SER A 61 2.44 -17.44 4.02
N ARG A 62 1.32 -18.13 4.25
CA ARG A 62 0.00 -17.52 4.44
C ARG A 62 -0.09 -16.63 5.68
N TYR A 63 0.92 -16.67 6.56
CA TYR A 63 1.03 -15.87 7.78
C TYR A 63 2.15 -14.82 7.71
N ASN A 64 2.76 -14.62 6.55
CA ASN A 64 3.85 -13.68 6.38
C ASN A 64 3.53 -12.66 5.29
N GLY A 65 3.76 -11.39 5.58
CA GLY A 65 3.54 -10.26 4.69
C GLY A 65 4.85 -9.61 4.26
N LEU A 66 4.83 -8.97 3.10
CA LEU A 66 5.89 -8.11 2.59
C LEU A 66 5.43 -6.66 2.66
N VAL A 67 6.25 -5.82 3.27
CA VAL A 67 6.17 -4.36 3.14
C VAL A 67 7.25 -3.93 2.15
N ASN A 68 6.85 -3.22 1.09
CA ASN A 68 7.76 -2.66 0.10
C ASN A 68 7.58 -1.14 0.05
N ILE A 69 8.66 -0.41 0.30
CA ILE A 69 8.74 1.05 0.18
C ILE A 69 9.74 1.40 -0.92
N SER A 70 9.36 2.31 -1.83
CA SER A 70 10.29 2.94 -2.77
C SER A 70 10.16 4.45 -2.70
N VAL A 71 11.30 5.14 -2.67
CA VAL A 71 11.35 6.60 -2.55
C VAL A 71 11.90 7.18 -3.84
N LEU A 72 11.17 8.12 -4.43
CA LEU A 72 11.58 8.84 -5.64
C LEU A 72 11.78 10.32 -5.34
N ASP A 73 12.75 10.95 -6.01
CA ASP A 73 12.93 12.41 -5.92
C ASP A 73 11.91 13.13 -6.81
N GLY A 74 10.82 13.58 -6.20
CA GLY A 74 9.73 14.29 -6.87
C GLY A 74 10.04 15.74 -7.24
N ALA A 75 11.22 16.28 -6.90
CA ALA A 75 11.66 17.59 -7.37
C ALA A 75 12.38 17.52 -8.73
N LEU A 76 12.85 16.34 -9.13
CA LEU A 76 13.57 16.13 -10.37
C LEU A 76 12.65 15.55 -11.46
N LYS A 77 12.85 16.01 -12.70
CA LYS A 77 12.14 15.48 -13.86
C LYS A 77 12.43 13.98 -14.00
N GLY A 78 11.37 13.18 -14.13
CA GLY A 78 11.48 11.73 -14.26
C GLY A 78 11.50 10.96 -12.94
N ASN A 79 11.43 11.65 -11.79
CA ASN A 79 11.32 11.02 -10.46
C ASN A 79 12.34 9.89 -10.23
N PRO A 80 13.66 10.14 -10.34
CA PRO A 80 14.66 9.09 -10.14
C PRO A 80 14.57 8.52 -8.71
N ALA A 81 14.98 7.26 -8.55
CA ALA A 81 15.04 6.65 -7.23
C ALA A 81 16.00 7.42 -6.32
N LYS A 82 15.64 7.54 -5.04
CA LYS A 82 16.39 8.26 -4.02
C LYS A 82 16.75 7.31 -2.88
N THR A 83 18.05 7.23 -2.57
CA THR A 83 18.54 6.51 -1.40
C THR A 83 18.15 7.26 -0.13
N VAL A 84 17.66 6.54 0.88
CA VAL A 84 17.21 7.10 2.16
C VAL A 84 17.63 6.21 3.32
N ILE A 85 17.66 6.78 4.51
CA ILE A 85 17.68 6.02 5.77
C ILE A 85 16.22 5.75 6.14
N ILE A 86 15.87 4.47 6.32
CA ILE A 86 14.52 4.04 6.63
C ILE A 86 14.46 3.21 7.90
N SER A 87 13.44 3.45 8.71
CA SER A 87 13.10 2.62 9.87
C SER A 87 11.59 2.65 10.06
N GLY A 88 11.01 1.65 10.72
CA GLY A 88 9.59 1.69 10.97
C GLY A 88 9.09 0.68 11.98
N THR A 89 7.86 0.89 12.39
CA THR A 89 7.11 -0.04 13.23
C THR A 89 5.72 -0.27 12.64
N ALA A 90 5.14 -1.42 12.99
CA ALA A 90 3.77 -1.78 12.69
C ALA A 90 3.07 -2.12 14.00
N ARG A 91 1.96 -1.44 14.31
CA ARG A 91 1.18 -1.68 15.52
C ARG A 91 -0.18 -2.25 15.16
N ASN A 92 -0.58 -3.36 15.77
CA ASN A 92 -1.92 -3.93 15.55
C ASN A 92 -2.98 -3.30 16.48
N ASN A 93 -4.25 -3.59 16.21
CA ASN A 93 -5.39 -3.03 16.96
C ASN A 93 -5.42 -3.41 18.44
N ILE A 94 -4.80 -4.54 18.82
CA ILE A 94 -4.68 -4.97 20.22
C ILE A 94 -3.46 -4.35 20.92
N GLY A 95 -2.71 -3.50 20.22
CA GLY A 95 -1.65 -2.68 20.78
C GLY A 95 -0.25 -3.27 20.71
N GLN A 96 -0.07 -4.49 20.18
CA GLN A 96 1.25 -5.09 19.95
C GLN A 96 1.99 -4.34 18.84
N SER A 97 3.27 -4.06 19.06
CA SER A 97 4.12 -3.36 18.09
C SER A 97 5.24 -4.28 17.61
N LYS A 98 5.48 -4.26 16.30
CA LYS A 98 6.55 -4.99 15.61
C LYS A 98 7.52 -3.99 14.99
N THR A 99 8.82 -4.19 15.17
CA THR A 99 9.84 -3.45 14.42
C THR A 99 9.93 -4.03 13.01
N LEU A 100 10.15 -3.17 12.02
CA LEU A 100 10.32 -3.57 10.62
C LEU A 100 11.79 -3.54 10.25
N ASP A 101 12.35 -4.71 9.97
CA ASP A 101 13.73 -4.88 9.55
C ASP A 101 13.83 -4.69 8.02
N PHE A 102 14.00 -3.44 7.60
CA PHE A 102 14.12 -3.09 6.18
C PHE A 102 15.47 -3.49 5.60
N LYS A 103 15.43 -4.17 4.46
CA LYS A 103 16.59 -4.45 3.60
C LYS A 103 16.50 -3.62 2.32
N GLU A 104 17.58 -2.89 2.01
CA GLU A 104 17.74 -2.18 0.74
C GLU A 104 18.06 -3.17 -0.39
N VAL A 105 17.34 -3.05 -1.50
CA VAL A 105 17.51 -3.81 -2.73
C VAL A 105 17.63 -2.84 -3.90
N LYS A 106 18.65 -3.02 -4.73
CA LYS A 106 18.87 -2.21 -5.94
C LYS A 106 18.75 -3.08 -7.19
N GLU A 107 17.94 -2.64 -8.14
CA GLU A 107 17.75 -3.32 -9.42
C GLU A 107 17.77 -2.29 -10.55
N GLY A 108 18.89 -2.26 -11.28
CA GLY A 108 19.18 -1.17 -12.22
C GLY A 108 19.16 0.18 -11.50
N ASN A 109 18.22 1.04 -11.88
CA ASN A 109 18.04 2.37 -11.29
C ASN A 109 16.93 2.42 -10.22
N ALA A 110 16.30 1.29 -9.90
CA ALA A 110 15.27 1.20 -8.87
C ALA A 110 15.87 0.84 -7.51
N ILE A 111 15.30 1.42 -6.44
CA ILE A 111 15.67 1.13 -5.05
C ILE A 111 14.40 0.76 -4.29
N TYR A 112 14.43 -0.39 -3.62
CA TYR A 112 13.34 -0.90 -2.78
C TYR A 112 13.84 -1.12 -1.36
N TYR A 113 12.98 -0.84 -0.39
CA TYR A 113 13.17 -1.18 1.01
C TYR A 113 12.13 -2.21 1.40
N LEU A 114 12.58 -3.44 1.62
CA LEU A 114 11.74 -4.61 1.86
C LEU A 114 11.80 -5.03 3.33
N ALA A 115 10.66 -5.20 3.98
CA ALA A 115 10.56 -5.78 5.32
C ALA A 115 9.50 -6.88 5.36
N GLN A 116 9.73 -7.92 6.16
CA GLN A 116 8.76 -8.98 6.39
C GLN A 116 7.99 -8.74 7.67
N ILE A 117 6.73 -9.15 7.72
CA ILE A 117 5.88 -9.03 8.90
C ILE A 117 4.97 -10.25 9.05
N HIS A 118 5.07 -10.91 10.20
CA HIS A 118 4.14 -11.99 10.54
C HIS A 118 2.77 -11.44 10.91
N TYR A 119 1.70 -12.10 10.46
CA TYR A 119 0.33 -11.69 10.75
C TYR A 119 -0.61 -12.89 11.00
N SER A 120 -1.70 -12.62 11.70
CA SER A 120 -2.85 -13.53 11.86
C SER A 120 -3.96 -13.18 10.87
N ASN A 121 -4.93 -14.08 10.69
CA ASN A 121 -6.06 -13.80 9.81
C ASN A 121 -6.83 -12.55 10.28
N GLU A 122 -7.16 -11.69 9.33
CA GLU A 122 -7.88 -10.45 9.56
C GLU A 122 -7.18 -9.46 10.50
N GLU A 123 -5.85 -9.55 10.62
CA GLU A 123 -5.06 -8.61 11.43
C GLU A 123 -4.80 -7.31 10.67
N THR A 124 -5.21 -6.19 11.27
CA THR A 124 -4.89 -4.84 10.78
C THR A 124 -3.65 -4.30 11.48
N PHE A 125 -2.71 -3.77 10.71
CA PHE A 125 -1.56 -3.03 11.19
C PHE A 125 -1.62 -1.55 10.80
N HIS A 126 -1.22 -0.71 11.74
CA HIS A 126 -0.93 0.70 11.56
C HIS A 126 0.58 0.88 11.41
N PHE A 127 1.03 1.22 10.21
CA PHE A 127 2.43 1.42 9.88
C PHE A 127 2.88 2.84 10.20
N ASN A 128 4.06 2.95 10.79
CA ASN A 128 4.73 4.22 11.05
C ASN A 128 6.18 4.09 10.56
N ILE A 129 6.43 4.64 9.38
CA ILE A 129 7.71 4.52 8.67
C ILE A 129 8.39 5.89 8.67
N LYS A 130 9.58 5.96 9.26
CA LYS A 130 10.45 7.13 9.27
C LYS A 130 11.41 7.04 8.09
N ILE A 131 11.43 8.08 7.28
CA ILE A 131 12.23 8.18 6.06
C ILE A 131 13.05 9.46 6.15
N ASP A 132 14.36 9.35 6.03
CA ASP A 132 15.28 10.49 6.03
C ASP A 132 16.13 10.47 4.76
N ASP A 133 16.04 11.55 3.98
CA ASP A 133 16.76 11.72 2.72
C ASP A 133 17.97 12.66 2.85
N GLY A 134 18.38 12.96 4.09
CA GLY A 134 19.46 13.90 4.42
C GLY A 134 19.00 15.35 4.58
N SER A 135 17.77 15.69 4.16
CA SER A 135 17.15 17.01 4.39
C SER A 135 16.27 17.06 5.64
N GLY A 136 16.10 15.92 6.30
CA GLY A 136 15.36 15.76 7.54
C GLY A 136 14.30 14.66 7.46
N GLN A 137 14.04 14.06 8.62
CA GLN A 137 13.09 12.96 8.74
C GLN A 137 11.65 13.36 8.44
N LYS A 138 10.98 12.54 7.62
CA LYS A 138 9.54 12.55 7.38
C LYS A 138 8.93 11.22 7.78
N THR A 139 7.63 11.21 8.02
CA THR A 139 6.91 10.01 8.44
C THR A 139 5.80 9.65 7.45
N LEU A 140 5.89 8.44 6.90
CA LEU A 140 4.80 7.78 6.20
C LEU A 140 3.96 7.00 7.22
N LYS A 141 2.63 7.18 7.15
CA LYS A 141 1.65 6.39 7.90
C LYS A 141 0.60 5.85 6.94
N PHE A 142 0.29 4.57 7.07
CA PHE A 142 -0.75 3.88 6.33
C PHE A 142 -1.20 2.64 7.12
N ASP A 143 -2.36 2.12 6.77
CA ASP A 143 -2.93 0.93 7.41
C ASP A 143 -3.05 -0.19 6.39
N GLN A 144 -2.85 -1.44 6.82
CA GLN A 144 -3.09 -2.63 6.00
C GLN A 144 -3.75 -3.71 6.83
N LYS A 145 -4.86 -4.26 6.33
CA LYS A 145 -5.45 -5.50 6.83
C LYS A 145 -4.92 -6.68 6.03
N PHE A 146 -4.41 -7.70 6.72
CA PHE A 146 -3.95 -8.94 6.10
C PHE A 146 -4.99 -10.04 6.28
N TYR A 147 -5.03 -10.94 5.30
CA TYR A 147 -5.88 -12.11 5.30
C TYR A 147 -5.00 -13.34 5.12
N VAL A 148 -5.32 -14.40 5.83
CA VAL A 148 -4.66 -15.69 5.66
C VAL A 148 -5.39 -16.42 4.54
N ASP A 149 -4.66 -16.72 3.47
CA ASP A 149 -5.15 -17.51 2.34
C ASP A 149 -5.35 -19.00 2.69
#